data_AF-A0A921FD38-F1
#
_entry.id   AF-A0A921FD38-F1
#
_cell.length_a   1.000
_cell.length_b   1.000
_cell.length_c   1.000
_cell.angle_alpha   90.00
_cell.angle_beta   90.00
_cell.angle_gamma   90.00
#
_symmetry.space_group_name_H-M   'P 1'
#
loop_
_entity.id
_entity.type
_entity.pdbx_description
1 polymer ?
#
loop_
_entity_poly.entity_id
_entity_poly.type
_entity_poly.pdbx_seq_one_letter_code
_entity_poly.pdbx_strand_id
1 'polypeptide(L)' 'DYYGEIDFQMQYKQVKGDSFDWLYVDFDTLSAYVSQYGFHAQIIKEGSHYDYLAKLWL' A
#
# COMPACT_ATOMS: atom_id res chain seq x y z
N ASP A 1 -3.43 -1.92 -14.94
CA ASP A 1 -4.51 -1.99 -13.94
C ASP A 1 -4.10 -2.97 -12.86
N TYR A 2 -3.51 -2.47 -11.78
CA TYR A 2 -3.12 -3.28 -10.63
C TYR A 2 -4.31 -3.35 -9.66
N TYR A 3 -4.69 -4.55 -9.21
CA TYR A 3 -5.86 -4.75 -8.35
C TYR A 3 -5.80 -3.94 -7.03
N GLY A 4 -4.59 -3.61 -6.59
CA GLY A 4 -4.38 -2.82 -5.38
C GLY A 4 -4.63 -1.32 -5.53
N GLU A 5 -4.76 -0.80 -6.76
CA GLU A 5 -5.11 0.62 -7.02
C GLU A 5 -6.63 0.78 -6.94
N ILE A 6 -7.09 1.58 -5.99
CA ILE A 6 -8.53 1.77 -5.71
C ILE A 6 -8.84 3.26 -5.60
N ASP A 7 -9.89 3.70 -6.29
CA ASP A 7 -10.45 5.04 -6.12
C ASP A 7 -11.28 5.10 -4.84
N PHE A 8 -10.88 5.93 -3.87
CA PHE A 8 -11.65 6.19 -2.66
C PHE A 8 -12.23 7.60 -2.65
N GLN A 9 -13.39 7.73 -2.02
CA GLN A 9 -14.00 9.02 -1.72
C GLN A 9 -14.64 8.97 -0.35
N MET A 10 -14.32 9.94 0.50
CA MET A 10 -14.88 10.01 1.85
C MET A 10 -16.12 10.90 1.91
N GLN A 11 -17.08 10.52 2.75
CA GLN A 11 -18.23 11.35 3.08
C GLN A 11 -18.50 11.30 4.58
N TYR A 12 -18.69 12.47 5.18
CA TYR A 12 -19.17 12.60 6.56
C TYR A 12 -20.33 13.59 6.63
N LYS A 13 -21.50 13.11 7.05
CA LYS A 13 -22.77 13.86 6.97
C LYS A 13 -23.02 14.35 5.53
N GLN A 14 -23.17 15.67 5.35
CA GLN A 14 -23.40 16.31 4.05
C GLN A 14 -22.10 16.80 3.38
N VAL A 15 -20.94 16.57 4.00
CA VAL A 15 -19.65 16.97 3.43
C VAL A 15 -19.05 15.76 2.71
N LYS A 16 -18.91 15.88 1.39
CA LYS A 16 -18.24 14.90 0.54
C LYS A 16 -16.87 15.46 0.16
N GLY A 17 -15.82 14.69 0.40
CA GLY A 17 -14.47 15.03 -0.05
C GLY A 17 -14.26 14.72 -1.53
N ASP A 18 -13.14 15.18 -2.06
CA ASP A 18 -12.69 14.79 -3.40
C ASP A 18 -12.28 13.31 -3.41
N SER A 19 -12.31 12.70 -4.61
CA SER A 19 -11.77 11.35 -4.80
C SER A 19 -10.25 11.38 -4.76
N PHE A 20 -9.64 10.27 -4.32
CA PHE A 20 -8.20 10.08 -4.29
C PHE A 20 -7.84 8.61 -4.54
N ASP A 21 -6.65 8.40 -5.11
CA ASP A 21 -6.12 7.07 -5.35
C ASP A 21 -5.57 6.48 -4.05
N TRP A 22 -5.90 5.23 -3.76
CA TRP A 22 -5.38 4.47 -2.62
C TRP A 22 -4.75 3.18 -3.10
N LEU A 23 -3.58 2.84 -2.54
CA LEU A 23 -2.80 1.69 -2.96
C LEU A 23 -2.69 0.67 -1.83
N TYR A 24 -3.19 -0.54 -2.07
CA TYR A 24 -2.81 -1.75 -1.34
C TYR A 24 -1.78 -2.52 -2.15
N VAL A 25 -0.64 -2.86 -1.56
CA VAL A 25 0.44 -3.53 -2.30
C VAL A 25 0.89 -4.79 -1.58
N ASP A 26 0.97 -5.91 -2.28
CA ASP A 26 1.56 -7.14 -1.76
C ASP A 26 3.08 -7.00 -1.59
N PHE A 27 3.67 -7.81 -0.71
CA PHE A 27 5.09 -7.65 -0.36
C PHE A 27 6.03 -7.90 -1.55
N ASP A 28 5.70 -8.84 -2.44
CA ASP A 28 6.56 -9.16 -3.59
C ASP A 28 6.63 -7.99 -4.56
N THR A 29 5.47 -7.40 -4.87
CA THR A 29 5.37 -6.17 -5.67
C THR A 29 6.12 -5.02 -5.00
N LEU A 30 5.89 -4.77 -3.70
CA LEU A 30 6.60 -3.73 -2.95
C LEU A 30 8.13 -3.92 -3.03
N SER A 31 8.61 -5.13 -2.74
CA SER A 31 10.03 -5.49 -2.73
C SER A 31 10.69 -5.29 -4.10
N ALA A 32 10.01 -5.69 -5.17
CA ALA A 32 10.48 -5.52 -6.54
C ALA A 32 10.64 -4.03 -6.92
N TYR A 33 9.72 -3.16 -6.51
CA TYR A 33 9.82 -1.72 -6.79
C TYR A 33 10.91 -1.06 -5.96
N VAL A 34 10.95 -1.25 -4.64
CA VAL A 34 11.92 -0.55 -3.79
C VAL A 34 13.37 -0.93 -4.12
N SER A 35 13.59 -2.19 -4.54
CA SER A 35 14.90 -2.67 -4.99
C SER A 35 15.42 -1.91 -6.22
N GLN A 36 14.53 -1.48 -7.13
CA GLN A 36 14.90 -0.67 -8.29
C GLN A 36 15.39 0.73 -7.91
N TYR A 37 14.99 1.22 -6.73
CA TYR A 37 15.43 2.51 -6.17
C TYR A 37 16.55 2.37 -5.14
N GLY A 38 17.17 1.18 -5.03
CA GLY A 38 18.29 0.92 -4.12
C GLY A 38 17.89 0.75 -2.66
N PHE A 39 16.60 0.53 -2.37
CA PHE A 39 16.12 0.21 -1.03
C PHE A 39 16.00 -1.30 -0.84
N HIS A 40 16.17 -1.73 0.39
CA HIS A 40 15.84 -3.07 0.87
C HIS A 40 14.46 -3.09 1.53
N ALA A 41 13.74 -4.20 1.39
CA ALA A 41 12.49 -4.47 2.08
C ALA A 41 12.58 -5.74 2.93
N GLN A 42 11.92 -5.71 4.10
CA GLN A 42 11.75 -6.88 4.96
C GLN A 42 10.38 -6.87 5.62
N ILE A 43 9.71 -8.02 5.63
CA ILE A 43 8.54 -8.25 6.49
C ILE A 43 9.01 -8.34 7.94
N ILE A 44 8.50 -7.42 8.78
CA ILE A 44 8.72 -7.42 10.23
C ILE A 44 7.68 -8.27 10.93
N LYS A 45 6.46 -8.30 10.40
CA LYS A 45 5.36 -9.09 10.95
C LYS A 45 4.29 -9.37 9.90
N GLU A 46 3.80 -10.59 9.86
CA GLU A 46 2.61 -10.98 9.12
C GLU A 46 1.36 -10.84 10.02
N GLY A 47 0.28 -10.34 9.45
CA GLY A 47 -1.04 -10.29 10.08
C GLY A 47 -1.86 -11.55 9.80
N SER A 48 -3.12 -11.53 10.24
CA SER A 48 -4.02 -12.69 10.09
C SER A 48 -4.88 -12.64 8.81
N HIS A 49 -4.86 -11.54 8.06
CA HIS A 49 -5.74 -11.29 6.92
C HIS A 49 -5.02 -10.64 5.74
N TYR A 50 -3.99 -11.31 5.20
CA TYR A 50 -3.21 -10.86 4.05
C TYR A 50 -2.51 -9.49 4.26
N ASP A 51 -2.49 -9.00 5.49
CA ASP A 51 -1.82 -7.78 5.92
C ASP A 51 -0.41 -8.08 6.43
N TYR A 52 0.48 -7.10 6.29
CA TYR A 52 1.85 -7.20 6.78
C TYR A 52 2.40 -5.84 7.19
N LEU A 53 3.41 -5.86 8.06
CA LEU A 53 4.23 -4.70 8.37
C LEU A 53 5.61 -4.91 7.75
N ALA A 54 6.02 -4.00 6.87
CA ALA A 54 7.35 -4.00 6.28
C ALA A 54 8.22 -2.84 6.78
N LYS A 55 9.52 -3.08 6.82
CA LYS A 55 10.57 -2.08 7.00
C LYS A 55 11.28 -1.85 5.68
N LEU A 56 11.50 -0.59 5.33
CA LEU A 56 12.31 -0.15 4.20
C LEU A 56 13.56 0.56 4.71
N TRP A 57 14.72 0.31 4.10
CA TRP A 57 15.97 1.01 4.39
C TRP A 57 16.89 1.04 3.17
N LEU A 58 17.88 1.93 3.16
CA LEU A 58 18.94 2.01 2.16
C LEU A 58 20.09 1.06 2.49
#